data_AF-A0A382ICG1-F1
#
_entry.id   AF-A0A382ICG1-F1
#
_cell.length_a   1.000
_cell.length_b   1.000
_cell.length_c   1.000
_cell.angle_alpha   90.00
_cell.angle_beta   90.00
_cell.angle_gamma   90.00
#
_symmetry.space_group_name_H-M   'P 1'
#
loop_
_entity.id
_entity.type
_entity.pdbx_description
1 polymer ?
#
loop_
_entity_poly.entity_id
_entity_poly.type
_entity_poly.pdbx_seq_one_letter_code
_entity_poly.pdbx_strand_id
1 'polypeptide(L)'
;MKLKKILISSLLSIGLIGTTCLVYADFNDGWTAYSKEDYKTAFKEWRPLAEKGDAKSQTNLGILYFNGRGTLKDYKKAIDWFKKAAEQGEAESQYILGEIYVEGKAIVKSYKNAKYWVQLAYENGFVGAKELWDEHELWKY
;
A
#
# COMPACT_ATOMS: atom_id res chain seq x y z
N MET A 1 0.78 -27.35 -34.87
CA MET A 1 0.98 -27.17 -33.42
C MET A 1 -0.10 -26.21 -32.93
N LYS A 2 -1.07 -26.75 -32.18
CA LYS A 2 -2.38 -26.11 -31.92
C LYS A 2 -2.28 -25.02 -30.86
N LEU A 3 -2.94 -23.89 -31.14
CA LEU A 3 -3.39 -22.87 -30.19
C LEU A 3 -4.20 -23.45 -29.03
N LYS A 4 -4.09 -22.87 -27.84
CA LYS A 4 -5.24 -22.54 -26.96
C LYS A 4 -4.85 -21.57 -25.85
N LYS A 5 -5.45 -20.37 -25.91
CA LYS A 5 -5.68 -19.46 -24.78
C LYS A 5 -6.55 -20.17 -23.75
N ILE A 6 -6.29 -20.03 -22.44
CA ILE A 6 -7.28 -20.28 -21.38
C ILE A 6 -7.22 -19.12 -20.37
N LEU A 7 -8.33 -18.38 -20.34
CA LEU A 7 -8.81 -17.51 -19.27
C LEU A 7 -9.27 -18.36 -18.08
N ILE A 8 -8.96 -17.97 -16.85
CA ILE A 8 -9.73 -18.28 -15.62
C ILE A 8 -9.54 -17.06 -14.69
N SER A 9 -10.37 -16.01 -14.67
CA SER A 9 -11.74 -15.85 -14.15
C SER A 9 -11.96 -16.41 -12.73
N SER A 10 -11.93 -15.51 -11.74
CA SER A 10 -12.69 -15.51 -10.48
C SER A 10 -13.12 -16.85 -9.87
N LEU A 11 -12.56 -17.22 -8.72
CA LEU A 11 -13.14 -18.22 -7.83
C LEU A 11 -13.20 -17.68 -6.40
N LEU A 12 -14.41 -17.29 -5.98
CA LEU A 12 -14.83 -17.47 -4.59
C LEU A 12 -14.88 -18.98 -4.35
N SER A 13 -14.05 -19.48 -3.44
CA SER A 13 -14.25 -20.80 -2.84
C SER A 13 -14.23 -20.64 -1.32
N ILE A 14 -15.44 -20.65 -0.75
CA ILE A 14 -15.71 -20.97 0.64
C ILE A 14 -15.50 -22.48 0.80
N GLY A 15 -14.67 -22.90 1.76
CA GLY A 15 -14.70 -24.26 2.30
C GLY A 15 -13.45 -25.11 2.05
N LEU A 16 -12.71 -25.32 3.14
CA LEU A 16 -11.76 -26.40 3.43
C LEU A 16 -10.78 -26.83 2.33
N ILE A 17 -9.52 -26.40 2.45
CA ILE A 17 -8.40 -27.25 2.02
C ILE A 17 -7.19 -27.07 2.95
N GLY A 18 -6.82 -28.14 3.65
CA GLY A 18 -5.44 -28.36 4.04
C GLY A 18 -4.71 -28.95 2.83
N THR A 19 -3.82 -28.18 2.21
CA THR A 19 -2.96 -28.65 1.11
C THR A 19 -1.66 -27.86 1.07
N THR A 20 -0.55 -28.61 1.10
CA THR A 20 0.77 -28.31 0.52
C THR A 20 1.62 -27.21 1.15
N CYS A 21 2.75 -27.64 1.71
CA CYS A 21 3.94 -26.84 1.99
C CYS A 21 4.58 -26.38 0.65
N LEU A 22 3.97 -25.39 0.03
CA LEU A 22 4.63 -24.32 -0.72
C LEU A 22 3.88 -23.07 -0.28
N VAL A 23 4.30 -22.52 0.87
CA VAL A 23 3.62 -21.39 1.50
C VAL A 23 3.80 -20.18 0.59
N TYR A 24 2.89 -20.00 -0.38
CA TYR A 24 2.59 -18.67 -0.86
C TYR A 24 1.92 -17.99 0.34
N ALA A 25 2.69 -17.19 1.08
CA ALA A 25 2.18 -16.30 2.10
C ALA A 25 0.97 -15.60 1.48
N ASP A 26 -0.22 -15.94 1.93
CA ASP A 26 -1.39 -15.23 1.46
C ASP A 26 -1.32 -13.82 2.10
N PHE A 27 -1.80 -12.81 1.39
CA PHE A 27 -1.81 -11.44 1.93
C PHE A 27 -2.56 -11.36 3.29
N ASN A 28 -3.49 -12.30 3.52
CA ASN A 28 -4.36 -12.34 4.69
C ASN A 28 -3.63 -12.78 5.96
N ASP A 29 -2.57 -13.58 5.86
CA ASP A 29 -1.72 -13.99 6.98
C ASP A 29 -1.04 -12.75 7.58
N GLY A 30 -0.53 -11.86 6.73
CA GLY A 30 0.02 -10.57 7.16
C GLY A 30 -1.01 -9.69 7.86
N TRP A 31 -2.23 -9.58 7.31
CA TRP A 31 -3.31 -8.81 7.94
C TRP A 31 -3.77 -9.41 9.27
N THR A 32 -3.85 -10.74 9.35
CA THR A 32 -4.20 -11.48 10.57
C THR A 32 -3.18 -11.22 11.66
N ALA A 33 -1.89 -11.26 11.32
CA ALA A 33 -0.81 -10.92 12.24
C ALA A 33 -0.90 -9.45 12.68
N TYR A 34 -1.12 -8.53 11.75
CA TYR A 34 -1.27 -7.09 12.04
C TYR A 34 -2.45 -6.81 12.99
N SER A 35 -3.59 -7.46 12.77
CA SER A 35 -4.79 -7.32 13.60
C SER A 35 -4.61 -7.85 15.02
N LYS A 36 -3.64 -8.75 15.23
CA LYS A 36 -3.22 -9.26 16.54
C LYS A 36 -2.04 -8.49 17.13
N GLU A 37 -1.66 -7.37 16.51
CA GLU A 37 -0.50 -6.56 16.86
C GLU A 37 0.86 -7.30 16.76
N ASP A 38 0.89 -8.45 16.08
CA ASP A 38 2.12 -9.14 15.73
C ASP A 38 2.73 -8.53 14.46
N TYR A 39 3.23 -7.32 14.63
CA TYR A 39 3.79 -6.54 13.53
C TYR A 39 5.07 -7.15 12.95
N LYS A 40 5.81 -7.96 13.73
CA LYS A 40 7.02 -8.64 13.23
C LYS A 40 6.63 -9.72 12.23
N THR A 41 5.61 -10.50 12.54
CA THR A 41 5.08 -11.50 11.60
C THR A 41 4.44 -10.81 10.40
N ALA A 42 3.62 -9.76 10.60
CA ALA A 42 3.04 -9.00 9.49
C ALA A 42 4.12 -8.44 8.53
N PHE A 43 5.21 -7.90 9.08
CA PHE A 43 6.36 -7.44 8.30
C PHE A 43 6.98 -8.58 7.48
N LYS A 44 7.19 -9.74 8.10
CA LYS A 44 7.79 -10.91 7.45
C LYS A 44 6.91 -11.43 6.30
N GLU A 45 5.59 -11.46 6.47
CA GLU A 45 4.65 -11.95 5.45
C GLU A 45 4.50 -10.96 4.28
N TRP A 46 4.35 -9.66 4.55
CA TRP A 46 4.17 -8.67 3.47
C TRP A 46 5.45 -8.34 2.72
N ARG A 47 6.62 -8.50 3.34
CA ARG A 47 7.92 -8.22 2.69
C ARG A 47 8.11 -8.92 1.33
N PRO A 48 8.04 -10.26 1.23
CA PRO A 48 8.24 -10.95 -0.04
C PRO A 48 7.17 -10.61 -1.08
N LEU A 49 5.94 -10.28 -0.66
CA LEU A 49 4.87 -9.88 -1.57
C LEU A 49 5.13 -8.48 -2.15
N ALA A 50 5.53 -7.53 -1.30
CA ALA A 50 5.90 -6.18 -1.73
C ALA A 50 7.10 -6.17 -2.68
N GLU A 51 8.10 -7.03 -2.39
CA GLU A 51 9.28 -7.24 -3.25
C GLU A 51 8.89 -7.84 -4.62
N LYS A 52 7.78 -8.58 -4.72
CA LYS A 52 7.20 -9.08 -5.97
C LYS A 52 6.27 -8.08 -6.67
N GLY A 53 6.07 -6.89 -6.11
CA GLY A 53 5.28 -5.83 -6.72
C GLY A 53 3.85 -5.68 -6.19
N ASP A 54 3.40 -6.47 -5.21
CA ASP A 54 2.05 -6.34 -4.68
C ASP A 54 1.85 -4.96 -3.99
N ALA A 55 1.05 -4.08 -4.61
CA ALA A 55 0.91 -2.69 -4.19
C ALA A 55 0.30 -2.53 -2.78
N LYS A 56 -0.59 -3.43 -2.38
CA LYS A 56 -1.16 -3.43 -1.01
C LYS A 56 -0.11 -3.79 0.02
N SER A 57 0.70 -4.82 -0.24
CA SER A 57 1.82 -5.20 0.63
C SER A 57 2.89 -4.12 0.70
N GLN A 58 3.14 -3.41 -0.40
CA GLN A 58 4.03 -2.24 -0.43
C GLN A 58 3.48 -1.12 0.48
N THR A 59 2.19 -0.78 0.36
CA THR A 59 1.52 0.19 1.25
C THR A 59 1.68 -0.22 2.71
N ASN A 60 1.38 -1.48 3.04
CA ASN A 60 1.45 -1.98 4.41
C ASN A 60 2.88 -2.01 4.97
N LEU A 61 3.89 -2.39 4.18
CA LEU A 61 5.28 -2.26 4.59
C LEU A 61 5.66 -0.81 4.83
N GLY A 62 5.20 0.10 3.97
CA GLY A 62 5.37 1.54 4.15
C GLY A 62 4.87 1.99 5.51
N ILE A 63 3.65 1.59 5.90
CA ILE A 63 3.05 1.88 7.21
C ILE A 63 3.88 1.32 8.36
N LEU A 64 4.38 0.08 8.25
CA LEU A 64 5.22 -0.53 9.28
C LEU A 64 6.55 0.22 9.48
N TYR A 65 7.22 0.59 8.39
CA TYR A 65 8.43 1.42 8.45
C TYR A 65 8.17 2.82 8.98
N PHE A 66 7.06 3.46 8.58
CA PHE A 66 6.71 4.81 9.01
C PHE A 66 6.47 4.88 10.53
N ASN A 67 5.83 3.85 11.08
CA ASN A 67 5.50 3.77 12.49
C ASN A 67 6.61 3.12 13.34
N GLY A 68 7.55 2.40 12.72
CA GLY A 68 8.55 1.58 13.45
C GLY A 68 7.91 0.38 14.14
N ARG A 69 6.93 -0.25 13.48
CA ARG A 69 6.22 -1.42 13.98
C ARG A 69 6.74 -2.66 13.28
N GLY A 70 7.13 -3.68 14.04
CA GLY A 70 7.71 -4.92 13.48
C GLY A 70 9.11 -4.75 12.88
N THR A 71 9.59 -3.51 12.76
CA THR A 71 10.90 -3.12 12.24
C THR A 71 11.31 -1.77 12.84
N LEU A 72 12.55 -1.31 12.60
CA LEU A 72 12.97 0.04 13.00
C LEU A 72 12.27 1.09 12.15
N LYS A 73 11.91 2.21 12.78
CA LYS A 73 11.30 3.36 12.08
C LYS A 73 12.26 3.91 11.03
N ASP A 74 11.79 4.01 9.80
CA ASP A 74 12.57 4.52 8.66
C ASP A 74 11.64 5.22 7.66
N TYR A 75 11.55 6.54 7.78
CA TYR A 75 10.68 7.34 6.92
C TYR A 75 11.08 7.29 5.44
N LYS A 76 12.37 7.19 5.14
CA LYS A 76 12.84 7.15 3.75
C LYS A 76 12.38 5.86 3.07
N LYS A 77 12.59 4.71 3.73
CA LYS A 77 12.08 3.43 3.23
C LYS A 77 10.56 3.40 3.14
N ALA A 78 9.86 3.99 4.12
CA ALA A 78 8.41 4.09 4.07
C ALA A 78 7.94 4.82 2.81
N ILE A 79 8.50 6.00 2.54
CA ILE A 79 8.18 6.81 1.37
C ILE A 79 8.52 6.07 0.07
N ASP A 80 9.63 5.35 0.01
CA ASP A 80 9.99 4.56 -1.17
C ASP A 80 8.98 3.45 -1.45
N TRP A 81 8.43 2.80 -0.41
CA TRP A 81 7.37 1.81 -0.57
C TRP A 81 6.03 2.44 -0.98
N PHE A 82 5.64 3.56 -0.35
CA PHE A 82 4.44 4.29 -0.74
C PHE A 82 4.50 4.75 -2.19
N LYS A 83 5.65 5.26 -2.66
CA LYS A 83 5.83 5.64 -4.07
C LYS A 83 5.61 4.48 -5.02
N LYS A 84 6.22 3.32 -4.76
CA LYS A 84 6.03 2.12 -5.60
C LYS A 84 4.58 1.68 -5.69
N ALA A 85 3.84 1.75 -4.57
CA ALA A 85 2.42 1.40 -4.56
C ALA A 85 1.57 2.47 -5.27
N ALA A 86 1.85 3.75 -5.02
CA ALA A 86 1.14 4.88 -5.59
C ALA A 86 1.31 4.96 -7.12
N GLU A 87 2.50 4.65 -7.63
CA GLU A 87 2.79 4.56 -9.07
C GLU A 87 1.99 3.43 -9.76
N GLN A 88 1.51 2.45 -9.01
CA GLN A 88 0.64 1.37 -9.49
C GLN A 88 -0.85 1.70 -9.36
N GLY A 89 -1.21 2.89 -8.88
CA GLY A 89 -2.60 3.29 -8.69
C GLY A 89 -3.20 2.91 -7.32
N GLU A 90 -2.39 2.47 -6.35
CA GLU A 90 -2.89 2.19 -5.00
C GLU A 90 -3.27 3.50 -4.30
N ALA A 91 -4.58 3.73 -4.20
CA ALA A 91 -5.15 5.02 -3.84
C ALA A 91 -4.82 5.42 -2.39
N GLU A 92 -4.72 4.44 -1.49
CA GLU A 92 -4.29 4.69 -0.10
C GLU A 92 -2.85 5.22 -0.05
N SER A 93 -1.92 4.62 -0.81
CA SER A 93 -0.54 5.10 -0.87
C SER A 93 -0.42 6.47 -1.53
N GLN A 94 -1.25 6.77 -2.54
CA GLN A 94 -1.32 8.11 -3.14
C GLN A 94 -1.78 9.14 -2.11
N TYR A 95 -2.82 8.85 -1.34
CA TYR A 95 -3.28 9.72 -0.26
C TYR A 95 -2.20 9.95 0.80
N ILE A 96 -1.55 8.89 1.29
CA ILE A 96 -0.46 8.98 2.28
C ILE A 96 0.69 9.84 1.77
N LEU A 97 1.07 9.73 0.50
CA LEU A 97 2.09 10.61 -0.09
C LEU A 97 1.63 12.07 -0.10
N GLY A 98 0.35 12.31 -0.40
CA GLY A 98 -0.30 13.61 -0.27
C GLY A 98 -0.08 14.23 1.10
N GLU A 99 -0.44 13.51 2.16
CA GLU A 99 -0.25 13.93 3.56
C GLU A 99 1.23 14.21 3.87
N ILE A 100 2.12 13.30 3.49
CA ILE A 100 3.55 13.45 3.73
C ILE A 100 4.10 14.74 3.08
N TYR A 101 3.65 15.10 1.87
CA TYR A 101 4.06 16.33 1.21
C TYR A 101 3.44 17.59 1.81
N VAL A 102 2.22 17.51 2.36
CA VAL A 102 1.59 18.62 3.10
C VAL A 102 2.32 18.87 4.41
N GLU A 103 2.64 17.82 5.16
CA GLU A 103 3.31 17.90 6.46
C GLU A 103 4.79 18.24 6.32
N GLY A 104 5.44 17.84 5.22
CA GLY A 104 6.90 17.87 5.09
C GLY A 104 7.59 16.86 6.00
N LYS A 105 6.94 15.73 6.27
CA LYS A 105 7.46 14.73 7.21
C LYS A 105 8.53 13.90 6.53
N ALA A 106 9.78 14.10 6.96
CA ALA A 106 10.99 13.47 6.41
C ALA A 106 11.35 13.82 4.95
N ILE A 107 10.55 14.66 4.29
CA ILE A 107 10.81 15.24 2.97
C ILE A 107 10.47 16.73 2.95
N VAL A 108 10.96 17.46 1.95
CA VAL A 108 10.61 18.87 1.78
C VAL A 108 9.11 18.99 1.47
N LYS A 109 8.42 19.80 2.27
CA LYS A 109 7.01 20.16 2.07
C LYS A 109 6.78 20.71 0.66
N SER A 110 5.74 20.24 -0.02
CA SER A 110 5.40 20.67 -1.38
C SER A 110 3.91 20.50 -1.67
N TYR A 111 3.16 21.60 -1.63
CA TYR A 111 1.73 21.56 -1.96
C TYR A 111 1.46 21.17 -3.41
N LYS A 112 2.38 21.45 -4.34
CA LYS A 112 2.29 21.00 -5.73
C LYS A 112 2.33 19.47 -5.83
N ASN A 113 3.26 18.84 -5.11
CA ASN A 113 3.35 17.37 -5.09
C ASN A 113 2.18 16.76 -4.30
N ALA A 114 1.77 17.38 -3.20
CA ALA A 114 0.57 16.97 -2.48
C ALA A 114 -0.65 16.98 -3.39
N LYS A 115 -0.92 18.09 -4.08
CA LYS A 115 -2.01 18.21 -5.06
C LYS A 115 -1.99 17.07 -6.07
N TYR A 116 -0.82 16.80 -6.66
CA TYR A 116 -0.65 15.73 -7.64
C TYR A 116 -1.09 14.36 -7.08
N TRP A 117 -0.57 13.96 -5.92
CA TRP A 117 -0.89 12.65 -5.34
C TRP A 117 -2.33 12.57 -4.82
N VAL A 118 -2.85 13.63 -4.20
CA VAL A 118 -4.23 13.68 -3.70
C VAL A 118 -5.24 13.62 -4.83
N GLN A 119 -4.97 14.30 -5.95
CA GLN A 119 -5.83 14.21 -7.13
C GLN A 119 -5.88 12.77 -7.66
N LEU A 120 -4.73 12.11 -7.80
CA LEU A 120 -4.69 10.70 -8.22
C LEU A 120 -5.43 9.79 -7.24
N ALA A 121 -5.26 10.01 -5.92
CA ALA A 121 -5.97 9.22 -4.91
C ALA A 121 -7.49 9.34 -5.08
N TYR A 122 -8.00 10.56 -5.31
CA TYR A 122 -9.41 10.80 -5.58
C TYR A 122 -9.89 10.12 -6.87
N GLU A 123 -9.12 10.24 -7.95
CA GLU A 123 -9.42 9.60 -9.25
C GLU A 123 -9.44 8.06 -9.14
N ASN A 124 -8.61 7.49 -8.26
CA ASN A 124 -8.58 6.06 -7.94
C ASN A 124 -9.56 5.66 -6.81
N GLY A 125 -10.49 6.53 -6.44
CA GLY A 125 -11.63 6.21 -5.58
C GLY A 125 -11.40 6.41 -4.08
N PHE A 126 -10.28 7.00 -3.65
CA PHE A 126 -10.05 7.31 -2.25
C PHE A 126 -10.81 8.56 -1.83
N VAL A 127 -12.00 8.37 -1.24
CA VAL A 127 -12.92 9.46 -0.87
C VAL A 127 -12.29 10.44 0.14
N GLY A 128 -11.41 9.96 1.03
CA GLY A 128 -10.69 10.79 2.00
C GLY A 128 -9.75 11.83 1.38
N ALA A 129 -9.41 11.68 0.09
CA ALA A 129 -8.58 12.65 -0.61
C ALA A 129 -9.23 14.04 -0.69
N LYS A 130 -10.57 14.09 -0.72
CA LYS A 130 -11.29 15.37 -0.77
C LYS A 130 -11.09 16.21 0.49
N GLU A 131 -11.00 15.58 1.66
CA GLU A 131 -10.77 16.29 2.92
C GLU A 131 -9.43 17.01 2.89
N LEU A 132 -8.36 16.29 2.56
CA LEU A 132 -7.01 16.86 2.46
C LEU A 132 -6.90 17.92 1.34
N TRP A 133 -7.64 17.72 0.24
CA TRP A 133 -7.73 18.69 -0.86
C TRP A 133 -8.34 20.02 -0.42
N ASP A 134 -9.45 19.96 0.31
CA ASP A 134 -10.19 21.14 0.76
C ASP A 134 -9.47 21.81 1.95
N GLU A 135 -8.98 21.05 2.93
CA GLU A 135 -8.31 21.55 4.15
C GLU A 135 -7.06 22.39 3.82
N HIS A 136 -6.24 21.92 2.89
CA HIS A 136 -5.01 22.63 2.49
C HIS A 136 -5.17 23.48 1.23
N GLU A 137 -6.41 23.65 0.76
CA GLU A 137 -6.76 24.43 -0.42
C GLU A 137 -5.88 24.05 -1.63
N LEU A 138 -5.69 22.75 -1.86
CA LEU A 138 -4.75 22.22 -2.85
C LEU A 138 -5.06 22.67 -4.28
N TRP A 139 -6.30 23.09 -4.54
CA TRP A 139 -6.73 23.70 -5.80
C TRP A 139 -5.98 24.99 -6.18
N LYS A 140 -5.29 25.65 -5.22
CA LYS A 140 -4.49 26.87 -5.46
C LYS A 140 -3.09 26.62 -6.06
N TYR A 141 -2.58 25.39 -5.98
CA TYR A 141 -1.21 25.02 -6.36
C TYR A 141 -1.14 24.26 -7.69
#